data_AF-A0A0S8HKB0-F1
#
_entry.id   AF-A0A0S8HKB0-F1
#
_cell.length_a   1.000
_cell.length_b   1.000
_cell.length_c   1.000
_cell.angle_alpha   90.00
_cell.angle_beta   90.00
_cell.angle_gamma   90.00
#
_symmetry.space_group_name_H-M   'P 1'
#
loop_
_entity.id
_entity.type
_entity.pdbx_description
1 polymer ?
#
loop_
_entity_poly.entity_id
_entity_poly.type
_entity_poly.pdbx_seq_one_letter_code
_entity_poly.pdbx_strand_id
1 'polypeptide(L)'
;SDFLLLHGNGVDGPDRIREMVDQSRRLPGYRGQPILFNEDDHFDFAAADNNMLAAISRYAGWGYFDFRMEGEGYDQGYQSVPVNWGISSPRKRGFFDLLAKITGSKP
;
A
#
# COMPACT_ATOMS: atom_id res chain seq x y z
N SER A 1 3.76 18.15 12.83
CA SER A 1 3.93 17.35 11.60
C SER A 1 3.09 17.94 10.51
N ASP A 2 3.66 18.06 9.31
CA ASP A 2 2.96 18.56 8.11
C ASP A 2 2.14 17.45 7.44
N PHE A 3 2.54 16.20 7.63
CA PHE A 3 1.83 14.97 7.24
C PHE A 3 1.87 13.96 8.39
N LEU A 4 0.98 12.97 8.36
CA LEU A 4 1.02 11.80 9.24
C LEU A 4 1.52 10.59 8.43
N LEU A 5 2.56 9.93 8.95
CA LEU A 5 3.06 8.67 8.39
C LEU A 5 2.54 7.51 9.23
N LEU A 6 1.98 6.53 8.54
CA LEU A 6 1.51 5.28 9.11
C LEU A 6 2.20 4.10 8.40
N HIS A 7 2.34 2.98 9.08
CA HIS A 7 2.70 1.69 8.48
C HIS A 7 1.46 0.81 8.44
N GLY A 8 1.21 0.19 7.29
CA GLY A 8 0.18 -0.84 7.10
C GLY A 8 0.73 -2.27 7.21
N ASN A 9 2.02 -2.42 7.52
CA ASN A 9 2.68 -3.72 7.60
C ASN A 9 1.97 -4.71 8.54
N GLY A 10 1.73 -5.92 8.05
CA GLY A 10 1.05 -6.98 8.80
C GLY A 10 -0.42 -6.70 9.10
N VAL A 11 -1.03 -5.70 8.46
CA VAL A 11 -2.48 -5.48 8.54
C VAL A 11 -3.17 -6.34 7.49
N ASP A 12 -3.78 -7.44 7.94
CA ASP A 12 -4.39 -8.44 7.06
C ASP A 12 -5.63 -7.94 6.31
N GLY A 13 -6.35 -6.95 6.86
CA GLY A 13 -7.69 -6.59 6.40
C GLY A 13 -7.90 -5.10 6.12
N PRO A 14 -8.60 -4.75 5.03
CA PRO A 14 -8.82 -3.36 4.62
C PRO A 14 -9.60 -2.51 5.64
N ASP A 15 -10.47 -3.12 6.44
CA ASP A 15 -11.23 -2.40 7.47
C ASP A 15 -10.33 -1.81 8.56
N ARG A 16 -9.23 -2.49 8.89
CA ARG A 16 -8.26 -1.97 9.86
C ARG A 16 -7.52 -0.75 9.29
N ILE A 17 -7.19 -0.74 8.00
CA ILE A 17 -6.61 0.43 7.33
C ILE A 17 -7.54 1.65 7.41
N ARG A 18 -8.84 1.46 7.13
CA ARG A 18 -9.84 2.53 7.27
C ARG A 18 -9.90 3.04 8.70
N GLU A 19 -9.95 2.12 9.67
CA GLU A 19 -10.00 2.46 11.08
C GLU A 19 -8.78 3.28 11.52
N MET A 20 -7.58 2.93 11.06
CA MET A 20 -6.35 3.68 11.38
C MET A 20 -6.41 5.13 10.89
N VAL A 21 -6.96 5.37 9.70
CA VAL A 21 -7.20 6.73 9.19
C VAL A 21 -8.22 7.47 10.05
N ASP A 22 -9.34 6.82 10.36
CA ASP A 22 -10.42 7.42 11.15
C ASP A 22 -9.98 7.73 12.60
N GLN A 23 -9.18 6.86 13.21
CA GLN A 23 -8.57 7.08 14.53
C GLN A 23 -7.58 8.25 14.50
N SER A 24 -6.73 8.32 13.47
CA SER A 24 -5.77 9.42 13.30
C SER A 24 -6.46 10.79 13.22
N ARG A 25 -7.60 10.85 12.51
CA ARG A 25 -8.41 12.08 12.37
C ARG A 25 -9.13 12.50 13.65
N ARG A 26 -9.39 11.57 14.57
CA ARG A 26 -10.05 11.85 15.86
C ARG A 26 -9.09 12.40 16.92
N LEU A 27 -7.77 12.34 16.69
CA LEU A 27 -6.80 12.85 17.63
C LEU A 27 -6.91 14.39 17.75
N PRO A 28 -6.83 14.96 18.97
CA PRO A 28 -6.93 16.42 19.17
C PRO A 28 -5.91 17.25 18.39
N GLY A 29 -4.76 16.64 18.04
CA GLY A 29 -3.69 17.29 17.27
C GLY A 29 -3.88 17.26 15.75
N TYR A 30 -4.92 16.58 15.24
CA TYR A 30 -5.22 16.53 13.82
C TYR A 30 -5.84 17.84 13.36
N ARG A 31 -5.23 18.47 12.35
CA ARG A 31 -5.62 19.76 11.80
C ARG A 31 -5.81 19.72 10.28
N GLY A 32 -6.12 18.55 9.74
CA GLY A 32 -6.28 18.35 8.29
C GLY A 32 -4.99 17.98 7.56
N GLN A 33 -3.97 17.47 8.26
CA GLN A 33 -2.75 17.00 7.59
C GLN A 33 -3.06 15.83 6.63
N PRO A 34 -2.34 15.71 5.49
CA PRO A 34 -2.36 14.50 4.68
C PRO A 34 -1.91 13.29 5.49
N ILE A 35 -2.54 12.15 5.23
CA ILE A 35 -2.20 10.86 5.83
C ILE A 35 -1.64 9.98 4.72
N LEU A 36 -0.48 9.37 4.98
CA LEU A 36 0.19 8.46 4.06
C LEU A 36 0.59 7.20 4.81
N PHE A 37 0.11 6.05 4.35
CA PHE A 37 0.77 4.79 4.65
C PHE A 37 2.05 4.74 3.83
N ASN A 38 3.21 4.95 4.43
CA ASN A 38 4.46 4.98 3.65
C ASN A 38 4.94 3.57 3.28
N GLU A 39 4.53 2.55 4.05
CA GLU A 39 4.86 1.15 3.83
C GLU A 39 3.66 0.27 4.19
N ASP A 40 3.32 -0.68 3.32
CA ASP A 40 2.31 -1.71 3.51
C ASP A 40 2.63 -2.92 2.60
N ASP A 41 2.64 -4.13 3.19
CA ASP A 41 3.00 -5.40 2.55
C ASP A 41 1.79 -6.26 2.15
N HIS A 42 0.61 -5.67 2.06
CA HIS A 42 -0.59 -6.35 1.57
C HIS A 42 -0.60 -6.45 0.04
N PHE A 43 -0.63 -7.68 -0.48
CA PHE A 43 -0.46 -7.97 -1.91
C PHE A 43 -1.72 -8.41 -2.66
N ASP A 44 -2.90 -8.44 -2.03
CA ASP A 44 -4.13 -8.90 -2.67
C ASP A 44 -4.79 -7.82 -3.54
N PHE A 45 -4.07 -7.39 -4.59
CA PHE A 45 -4.50 -6.33 -5.50
C PHE A 45 -5.66 -6.73 -6.42
N ALA A 46 -5.96 -8.03 -6.53
CA ALA A 46 -7.02 -8.56 -7.37
C ALA A 46 -8.37 -8.63 -6.65
N ALA A 47 -8.38 -8.63 -5.31
CA ALA A 47 -9.60 -8.60 -4.53
C ALA A 47 -10.44 -7.34 -4.80
N ALA A 48 -11.77 -7.48 -4.64
CA ALA A 48 -12.70 -6.37 -4.81
C ALA A 48 -12.48 -5.24 -3.80
N ASP A 49 -11.88 -5.58 -2.65
CA ASP A 49 -11.41 -4.64 -1.63
C ASP A 49 -10.02 -5.10 -1.15
N ASN A 50 -9.15 -4.14 -0.82
CA ASN A 50 -7.79 -4.39 -0.34
C ASN A 50 -7.23 -3.14 0.38
N ASN A 51 -6.08 -3.27 1.04
CA ASN A 51 -5.50 -2.17 1.82
C ASN A 51 -5.27 -0.88 1.01
N MET A 52 -4.82 -0.98 -0.24
CA MET A 52 -4.64 0.18 -1.12
C MET A 52 -5.97 0.89 -1.38
N LEU A 53 -7.02 0.15 -1.76
CA LEU A 53 -8.36 0.68 -1.98
C LEU A 53 -8.97 1.25 -0.69
N ALA A 54 -8.72 0.61 0.45
CA ALA A 54 -9.16 1.08 1.76
C ALA A 54 -8.58 2.44 2.12
N ALA A 55 -7.27 2.62 1.97
CA ALA A 55 -6.59 3.90 2.20
C ALA A 55 -7.13 5.00 1.26
N ILE A 56 -7.22 4.70 -0.04
CA ILE A 56 -7.72 5.64 -1.05
C ILE A 56 -9.17 6.04 -0.78
N SER A 57 -10.02 5.09 -0.35
CA SER A 57 -11.44 5.36 0.02
C SER A 57 -11.58 6.35 1.19
N ARG A 58 -10.50 6.58 1.94
CA ARG A 58 -10.43 7.55 3.03
C ARG A 58 -9.59 8.77 2.68
N TYR A 59 -9.19 8.95 1.42
CA TYR A 59 -8.30 10.03 0.99
C TYR A 59 -6.94 10.00 1.70
N ALA A 60 -6.42 8.80 1.99
CA ALA A 60 -5.06 8.59 2.47
C ALA A 60 -4.21 8.00 1.33
N GLY A 61 -2.94 8.40 1.26
CA GLY A 61 -1.96 7.79 0.37
C GLY A 61 -1.57 6.39 0.85
N TRP A 62 -1.12 5.54 -0.07
CA TRP A 62 -0.72 4.16 0.20
C TRP A 62 0.59 3.82 -0.51
N GLY A 63 1.53 3.22 0.20
CA GLY A 63 2.89 2.94 -0.25
C GLY A 63 3.17 1.44 -0.31
N TYR A 64 3.61 0.98 -1.48
CA TYR A 64 3.87 -0.44 -1.74
C TYR A 64 5.19 -0.90 -1.10
N PHE A 65 5.12 -1.77 -0.10
CA PHE A 65 6.28 -2.43 0.49
C PHE A 65 6.45 -3.85 -0.05
N ASP A 66 7.19 -3.98 -1.15
CA ASP A 66 7.49 -5.26 -1.78
C ASP A 66 8.85 -5.78 -1.31
N PHE A 67 8.87 -6.60 -0.27
CA PHE A 67 10.08 -7.32 0.14
C PHE A 67 10.01 -8.78 -0.29
N ARG A 68 11.18 -9.43 -0.41
CA ARG A 68 11.30 -10.85 -0.73
C ARG A 68 11.05 -11.67 0.54
N MET A 69 10.05 -12.54 0.50
CA MET A 69 9.71 -13.48 1.56
C MET A 69 10.60 -14.72 1.51
N GLU A 70 10.61 -15.50 2.59
CA GLU A 70 11.37 -16.75 2.63
C GLU A 70 10.93 -17.71 1.52
N GLY A 71 11.92 -18.28 0.82
CA GLY A 71 11.68 -19.19 -0.31
C GLY A 71 11.40 -18.51 -1.66
N GLU A 72 11.28 -17.19 -1.72
CA GLU A 72 11.08 -16.46 -2.98
C GLU A 72 12.38 -16.20 -3.76
N GLY A 73 12.28 -16.15 -5.09
CA GLY A 73 13.40 -15.84 -6.00
C GLY A 73 13.64 -14.35 -6.24
N TYR A 74 14.61 -14.02 -7.10
CA TYR A 74 15.01 -12.63 -7.37
C TYR A 74 13.98 -11.77 -8.12
N ASP A 75 12.95 -12.38 -8.71
CA ASP A 75 11.84 -11.64 -9.34
C ASP A 75 10.97 -10.91 -8.31
N GLN A 76 11.10 -11.30 -7.06
CA GLN A 76 10.33 -10.80 -5.93
C GLN A 76 11.11 -9.75 -5.14
N GLY A 77 10.39 -8.72 -4.69
CA GLY A 77 10.88 -7.69 -3.78
C GLY A 77 11.58 -6.52 -4.47
N TYR A 78 10.86 -5.41 -4.73
CA TYR A 78 11.49 -4.13 -5.09
C TYR A 78 12.40 -3.58 -3.99
N GLN A 79 12.14 -3.90 -2.72
CA GLN A 79 12.93 -3.52 -1.55
C GLN A 79 13.94 -4.60 -1.11
N SER A 80 14.31 -5.55 -1.98
CA SER A 80 15.25 -6.63 -1.64
C SER A 80 16.40 -6.72 -2.62
N VAL A 81 17.63 -6.59 -2.13
CA VAL A 81 18.83 -6.63 -2.97
C VAL A 81 19.31 -8.06 -3.24
N PRO A 82 19.83 -8.37 -4.45
CA PRO A 82 19.75 -7.58 -5.67
C PRO A 82 18.29 -7.44 -6.15
N VAL A 83 17.97 -6.27 -6.70
CA VAL A 83 16.61 -5.89 -7.11
C VAL A 83 16.39 -6.18 -8.59
N ASN A 84 15.33 -6.91 -8.92
CA ASN A 84 14.77 -6.94 -10.27
C ASN A 84 13.75 -5.81 -10.44
N TRP A 85 14.12 -4.76 -11.19
CA TRP A 85 13.28 -3.57 -11.43
C TRP A 85 12.14 -3.79 -12.44
N GLY A 86 12.09 -4.93 -13.13
CA GLY A 86 10.99 -5.26 -14.02
C GLY A 86 9.68 -5.55 -13.28
N ILE A 87 8.55 -5.50 -13.99
CA ILE A 87 7.25 -5.99 -13.52
C ILE A 87 7.20 -7.53 -13.68
N SER A 88 8.14 -8.21 -13.01
CA SER A 88 8.51 -9.59 -13.32
C SER A 88 7.67 -10.65 -12.60
N SER A 89 7.02 -10.32 -11.49
CA SER A 89 6.22 -11.27 -10.70
C SER A 89 4.71 -10.99 -10.74
N PRO A 90 3.87 -11.97 -10.35
CA PRO A 90 2.44 -11.77 -10.24
C PRO A 90 2.05 -10.60 -9.31
N ARG A 91 2.69 -10.45 -8.15
CA ARG A 91 2.38 -9.35 -7.22
C ARG A 91 2.77 -7.98 -7.76
N LYS A 92 3.91 -7.88 -8.45
CA LYS A 92 4.32 -6.64 -9.13
C LYS A 92 3.32 -6.25 -10.22
N ARG A 93 2.89 -7.21 -11.06
CA ARG A 93 1.84 -6.98 -12.05
C ARG A 93 0.53 -6.52 -11.40
N GLY A 94 0.10 -7.20 -10.33
CA GLY A 94 -1.12 -6.84 -9.60
C GLY A 94 -1.11 -5.39 -9.09
N PHE A 95 0.02 -4.92 -8.54
CA PHE A 95 0.16 -3.53 -8.11
C PHE A 95 -0.02 -2.54 -9.27
N PHE A 96 0.73 -2.71 -10.36
CA PHE A 96 0.67 -1.79 -11.50
C PHE A 96 -0.66 -1.84 -12.24
N ASP A 97 -1.30 -3.01 -12.33
CA ASP A 97 -2.64 -3.16 -12.93
C ASP A 97 -3.69 -2.41 -12.11
N LEU A 98 -3.66 -2.52 -10.77
CA LEU A 98 -4.57 -1.78 -9.90
C LEU A 98 -4.30 -0.27 -9.97
N LEU A 99 -3.03 0.14 -9.93
CA LEU A 99 -2.64 1.54 -10.05
C LEU A 99 -3.10 2.15 -11.39
N ALA A 100 -2.95 1.42 -12.49
CA ALA A 100 -3.41 1.86 -13.80
C ALA A 100 -4.93 2.08 -13.84
N LYS A 101 -5.71 1.17 -13.25
CA LYS A 101 -7.17 1.33 -13.12
C LYS A 101 -7.57 2.58 -12.33
N ILE A 102 -6.86 2.86 -11.23
CA ILE A 102 -7.14 4.00 -10.36
C ILE A 102 -6.78 5.33 -11.04
N THR A 103 -5.67 5.36 -11.76
CA THR A 103 -5.14 6.60 -12.37
C THR A 103 -5.63 6.84 -13.79
N GLY A 104 -6.26 5.85 -14.42
CA GLY A 104 -6.62 5.88 -15.84
C GLY A 104 -5.42 5.76 -16.78
N SER A 105 -4.25 5.33 -16.28
CA SER A 105 -3.07 5.09 -17.12
C SER A 105 -3.15 3.75 -17.84
N LYS A 106 -2.24 3.52 -18.80
CA LYS A 106 -1.99 2.19 -19.36
C LYS A 106 -0.85 1.53 -18.56
N PRO A 107 -0.96 0.23 -18.24
CA PRO A 107 0.12 -0.51 -17.58
C PRO A 107 1.32 -0.72 -18.50
#